data_AF-A0A6P0PZ38-F1
#
_entry.id   AF-A0A6P0PZ38-F1
#
_cell.length_a   1.000
_cell.length_b   1.000
_cell.length_c   1.000
_cell.angle_alpha   90.00
_cell.angle_beta   90.00
_cell.angle_gamma   90.00
#
_symmetry.space_group_name_H-M   'P 1'
#
loop_
_entity.id
_entity.type
_entity.pdbx_description
1 polymer ?
#
loop_
_entity_poly.entity_id
_entity_poly.type
_entity_poly.pdbx_seq_one_letter_code
_entity_poly.pdbx_strand_id
1 'polypeptide(L)'
;MEMSTVEQTEQTEMSTNPEPENKKENKKGLRGTPAQATTRLLLHLWNLGGSKQEVKRKDLSDTVKLNNERSGDYTDIFKTLETDGTIKKTKKARIEYVFLTEQGLEVLDAGIKSADFEFDGSLVRAKDVKAVLNWIRERSSVAKVVDPGADAEKTGENAIASYETFESVVLEVYDKLNQDYNLDDLVPIYRIRREIGDSVSRSQFNEWLLEMQAKDILQLQGGSLPDSDPSQIEDSITTELSGLRCYAKRL
;
A
#
# COMPACT_ATOMS: atom_id res chain seq x y z
N MET A 1 32.11 -82.15 33.32
CA MET A 1 32.47 -80.95 32.54
C MET A 1 31.17 -80.22 32.25
N GLU A 2 30.71 -79.40 33.20
CA GLU A 2 31.07 -77.97 33.43
C GLU A 2 29.91 -77.11 32.88
N MET A 3 29.08 -76.56 33.78
CA MET A 3 29.04 -75.14 34.23
C MET A 3 28.27 -74.28 33.21
N SER A 4 27.04 -73.82 33.48
CA SER A 4 26.61 -72.80 34.45
C SER A 4 27.48 -71.55 34.42
N THR A 5 27.05 -70.46 33.79
CA THR A 5 27.35 -69.08 34.21
C THR A 5 26.34 -68.10 33.59
N VAL A 6 25.76 -67.28 34.47
CA VAL A 6 25.06 -66.02 34.21
C VAL A 6 26.06 -64.91 34.50
N GLU A 7 26.16 -63.87 33.65
CA GLU A 7 26.71 -62.52 33.95
C GLU A 7 26.36 -61.63 32.74
N GLN A 8 25.39 -60.71 32.78
CA GLN A 8 25.40 -59.34 33.33
C GLN A 8 26.58 -58.43 32.94
N THR A 9 26.22 -57.39 32.17
CA THR A 9 26.75 -56.02 32.12
C THR A 9 28.21 -55.76 31.73
N GLU A 10 28.37 -55.08 30.59
CA GLU A 10 29.23 -53.90 30.53
C GLU A 10 28.64 -52.87 29.56
N GLN A 11 28.22 -51.73 30.13
CA GLN A 11 28.04 -50.48 29.42
C GLN A 11 29.45 -49.93 29.13
N THR A 12 29.72 -49.56 27.88
CA THR A 12 30.81 -48.64 27.56
C THR A 12 30.21 -47.49 26.77
N GLU A 13 29.95 -46.40 27.48
CA GLU A 13 29.78 -45.08 26.89
C GLU A 13 31.10 -44.70 26.21
N MET A 14 31.05 -44.42 24.91
CA MET A 14 32.06 -43.60 24.25
C MET A 14 31.38 -42.65 23.27
N SER A 15 30.98 -41.52 23.83
CA SER A 15 31.09 -40.17 23.26
C SER A 15 31.42 -40.11 21.75
N THR A 16 30.41 -39.85 20.93
CA THR A 16 30.60 -39.10 19.69
C THR A 16 29.70 -37.88 19.70
N ASN A 17 30.35 -36.75 19.96
CA ASN A 17 29.94 -35.38 19.73
C ASN A 17 29.00 -35.21 18.51
N PRO A 18 27.88 -34.45 18.58
CA PRO A 18 27.08 -34.15 17.41
C PRO A 18 27.73 -32.98 16.66
N GLU A 19 28.40 -33.26 15.54
CA GLU A 19 28.76 -32.23 14.57
C GLU A 19 27.52 -31.89 13.71
N PRO A 20 27.19 -30.61 13.49
CA PRO A 20 25.95 -30.22 12.84
C PRO A 20 26.11 -30.38 11.32
N GLU A 21 25.68 -31.50 10.77
CA GLU A 21 25.56 -31.66 9.31
C GLU A 21 24.38 -30.82 8.78
N ASN A 22 24.69 -29.57 8.49
CA ASN A 22 23.92 -28.66 7.67
C ASN A 22 23.96 -29.15 6.20
N LYS A 23 23.22 -30.22 5.89
CA LYS A 23 23.02 -30.68 4.50
C LYS A 23 21.87 -29.89 3.87
N LYS A 24 22.22 -28.86 3.11
CA LYS A 24 21.33 -28.18 2.16
C LYS A 24 20.86 -29.19 1.10
N GLU A 25 19.68 -29.77 1.30
CA GLU A 25 18.97 -30.48 0.24
C GLU A 25 18.69 -29.52 -0.92
N ASN A 26 19.33 -29.77 -2.06
CA ASN A 26 18.97 -29.13 -3.34
C ASN A 26 17.62 -29.71 -3.80
N LYS A 27 16.51 -29.22 -3.23
CA LYS A 27 15.16 -29.58 -3.70
C LYS A 27 14.97 -29.02 -5.11
N LYS A 28 14.91 -29.90 -6.11
CA LYS A 28 14.35 -29.59 -7.44
C LYS A 28 12.84 -29.43 -7.28
N GLY A 29 12.31 -28.27 -7.59
CA GLY A 29 10.88 -27.95 -7.47
C GLY A 29 10.65 -26.55 -6.91
N LEU A 30 9.38 -26.16 -6.79
CA LEU A 30 8.98 -24.89 -6.20
C LEU A 30 9.60 -24.71 -4.81
N ARG A 31 10.22 -23.55 -4.57
CA ARG A 31 10.77 -23.21 -3.26
C ARG A 31 9.68 -22.64 -2.36
N GLY A 32 9.58 -23.24 -1.18
CA GLY A 32 8.53 -22.99 -0.22
C GLY A 32 7.36 -23.95 -0.38
N THR A 33 6.26 -23.67 0.31
CA THR A 33 5.01 -24.41 0.14
C THR A 33 4.34 -24.03 -1.19
N PRO A 34 3.46 -24.89 -1.74
CA PRO A 34 2.66 -24.53 -2.91
C PRO A 34 1.86 -23.22 -2.71
N ALA A 35 1.37 -22.97 -1.49
CA ALA A 35 0.68 -21.73 -1.15
C ALA A 35 1.62 -20.50 -1.25
N GLN A 36 2.84 -20.59 -0.72
CA GLN A 36 3.84 -19.51 -0.84
C GLN A 36 4.21 -19.25 -2.31
N ALA A 37 4.39 -20.30 -3.11
CA ALA A 37 4.67 -20.18 -4.54
C ALA A 37 3.51 -19.53 -5.30
N THR A 38 2.27 -19.87 -4.95
CA THR A 38 1.06 -19.23 -5.49
C THR A 38 0.99 -17.75 -5.12
N THR A 39 1.16 -17.38 -3.84
CA THR A 39 1.15 -15.98 -3.41
C THR A 39 2.25 -15.18 -4.11
N ARG A 40 3.45 -15.75 -4.26
CA ARG A 40 4.56 -15.11 -4.98
C ARG A 40 4.23 -14.88 -6.45
N LEU A 41 3.59 -15.86 -7.10
CA LEU A 41 3.16 -15.74 -8.50
C LEU A 41 2.13 -14.62 -8.68
N LEU A 42 1.09 -14.61 -7.84
CA LEU A 42 0.03 -13.60 -7.88
C LEU A 42 0.58 -12.20 -7.60
N LEU A 43 1.50 -12.07 -6.63
CA LEU A 43 2.15 -10.82 -6.29
C LEU A 43 2.93 -10.24 -7.47
N HIS A 44 3.71 -11.06 -8.17
CA HIS A 44 4.45 -10.61 -9.35
C HIS A 44 3.56 -10.31 -10.53
N LEU A 45 2.47 -11.07 -10.71
CA LEU A 45 1.46 -10.78 -11.74
C LEU A 45 0.83 -9.41 -11.48
N TRP A 46 0.39 -9.14 -10.25
CA TRP A 46 -0.16 -7.84 -9.86
C TRP A 46 0.87 -6.71 -10.05
N ASN A 47 2.12 -6.89 -9.60
CA ASN A 47 3.16 -5.86 -9.69
C ASN A 47 3.60 -5.55 -11.14
N LEU A 48 3.37 -6.47 -12.10
CA LEU A 48 3.52 -6.22 -13.53
C LEU A 48 2.31 -5.51 -14.17
N GLY A 49 1.33 -5.13 -13.36
CA GLY A 49 0.07 -4.49 -13.80
C GLY A 49 -1.01 -5.49 -14.19
N GLY A 50 -0.90 -6.75 -13.78
CA GLY A 50 -1.82 -7.84 -14.16
C GLY A 50 -3.28 -7.63 -13.77
N SER A 51 -3.58 -6.67 -12.87
CA SER A 51 -4.94 -6.25 -12.50
C SER A 51 -5.53 -5.18 -13.44
N LYS A 52 -4.70 -4.53 -14.27
CA LYS A 52 -5.10 -3.44 -15.18
C LYS A 52 -4.89 -3.81 -16.65
N GLN A 53 -3.95 -4.71 -16.94
CA GLN A 53 -3.60 -5.13 -18.29
C GLN A 53 -3.20 -6.61 -18.33
N GLU A 54 -3.30 -7.19 -19.52
CA GLU A 54 -2.84 -8.54 -19.80
C GLU A 54 -1.30 -8.64 -19.78
N VAL A 55 -0.76 -9.55 -18.97
CA VAL A 55 0.69 -9.78 -18.84
C VAL A 55 1.08 -11.05 -19.57
N LYS A 56 2.21 -11.04 -20.29
CA LYS A 56 2.70 -12.26 -20.96
C LYS A 56 3.11 -13.31 -19.94
N ARG A 57 2.64 -14.55 -20.13
CA ARG A 57 2.96 -15.68 -19.24
C ARG A 57 4.46 -15.92 -19.11
N LYS A 58 5.21 -15.73 -20.20
CA LYS A 58 6.67 -15.87 -20.22
C LYS A 58 7.34 -14.87 -19.28
N ASP A 59 6.99 -13.59 -19.40
CA ASP A 59 7.58 -12.51 -18.59
C ASP A 59 7.26 -12.70 -17.10
N LEU A 60 6.04 -13.17 -16.77
CA LEU A 60 5.67 -13.54 -15.41
C LEU A 60 6.50 -14.73 -14.90
N SER A 61 6.62 -15.79 -15.70
CA SER A 61 7.39 -16.99 -15.32
C SER A 61 8.87 -16.65 -15.11
N ASP A 62 9.43 -15.78 -15.94
CA ASP A 62 10.80 -15.32 -15.85
C ASP A 62 11.04 -14.43 -14.62
N THR A 63 10.00 -13.69 -14.21
CA THR A 63 10.04 -12.84 -13.03
C THR A 63 9.93 -13.66 -11.73
N VAL A 64 8.97 -14.59 -11.66
CA VAL A 64 8.68 -15.33 -10.42
C VAL A 64 9.76 -16.36 -10.08
N LYS A 65 10.28 -17.08 -11.08
CA LYS A 65 11.21 -18.21 -10.90
C LYS A 65 12.42 -17.85 -10.03
N LEU A 66 12.69 -18.62 -8.99
CA LEU A 66 13.88 -18.52 -8.16
C LEU A 66 15.03 -19.37 -8.73
N ASN A 67 16.22 -19.22 -8.14
CA ASN A 67 17.36 -20.05 -8.51
C ASN A 67 17.00 -21.53 -8.32
N ASN A 68 17.23 -22.32 -9.37
CA ASN A 68 16.90 -23.75 -9.47
C ASN A 68 15.42 -24.12 -9.70
N GLU A 69 14.53 -23.13 -9.90
CA GLU A 69 13.16 -23.37 -10.37
C GLU A 69 13.06 -23.28 -11.90
N ARG A 70 12.09 -23.99 -12.47
CA ARG A 70 11.78 -23.98 -13.91
C ARG A 70 10.38 -23.42 -14.15
N SER A 71 10.14 -22.84 -15.32
CA SER A 71 8.80 -22.40 -15.73
C SER A 71 7.77 -23.54 -15.70
N GLY A 72 8.22 -24.79 -15.89
CA GLY A 72 7.40 -25.99 -15.79
C GLY A 72 6.85 -26.25 -14.39
N ASP A 73 7.57 -25.86 -13.34
CA ASP A 73 7.20 -26.13 -11.94
C ASP A 73 5.95 -25.34 -11.52
N TYR A 74 5.67 -24.23 -12.22
CA TYR A 74 4.47 -23.40 -12.00
C TYR A 74 3.25 -23.87 -12.82
N THR A 75 3.39 -24.90 -13.65
CA THR A 75 2.33 -25.30 -14.60
C THR A 75 1.03 -25.66 -13.89
N ASP A 76 1.12 -26.42 -12.80
CA ASP A 76 -0.07 -26.86 -12.07
C ASP A 76 -0.69 -25.73 -11.26
N ILE A 77 0.12 -24.81 -10.70
CA ILE A 77 -0.39 -23.56 -10.10
C ILE A 77 -1.22 -22.79 -11.13
N PHE A 78 -0.70 -22.57 -12.34
CA PHE A 78 -1.47 -21.87 -13.39
C PHE A 78 -2.79 -22.56 -13.74
N LYS A 79 -2.85 -23.89 -13.76
CA LYS A 79 -4.09 -24.63 -14.03
C LYS A 79 -5.11 -24.44 -12.91
N THR A 80 -4.67 -24.55 -11.65
CA THR A 80 -5.53 -24.34 -10.48
C THR A 80 -6.08 -22.92 -10.47
N LEU A 81 -5.23 -21.90 -10.64
CA LEU A 81 -5.65 -20.50 -10.67
C LEU A 81 -6.60 -20.17 -11.82
N GLU A 82 -6.46 -20.82 -12.98
CA GLU A 82 -7.38 -20.67 -14.12
C GLU A 82 -8.73 -21.36 -13.84
N THR A 83 -8.70 -22.55 -13.24
CA THR A 83 -9.91 -23.31 -12.87
C THR A 83 -10.72 -22.59 -11.80
N ASP A 84 -10.03 -22.03 -10.81
CA ASP A 84 -10.63 -21.34 -9.68
C ASP A 84 -11.05 -19.90 -10.02
N GLY A 85 -10.86 -19.44 -11.26
CA GLY A 85 -11.22 -18.08 -11.68
C GLY A 85 -10.33 -16.98 -11.11
N THR A 86 -9.24 -17.32 -10.42
CA THR A 86 -8.27 -16.39 -9.85
C THR A 86 -7.49 -15.64 -10.93
N ILE A 87 -7.20 -16.30 -12.05
CA ILE A 87 -6.61 -15.66 -13.23
C ILE A 87 -7.44 -15.95 -14.47
N LYS A 88 -7.46 -14.99 -15.39
CA LYS A 88 -7.99 -15.16 -16.73
C LYS A 88 -6.84 -15.34 -17.71
N LYS A 89 -6.92 -16.39 -18.53
CA LYS A 89 -5.97 -16.65 -19.60
C LYS A 89 -6.53 -16.18 -20.93
N THR A 90 -5.72 -15.47 -21.71
CA THR A 90 -6.03 -15.13 -23.09
C THR A 90 -4.87 -15.52 -24.01
N LYS A 91 -5.19 -15.79 -25.28
CA LYS A 91 -4.18 -16.11 -26.29
C LYS A 91 -4.28 -15.10 -27.42
N LYS A 92 -3.17 -14.43 -27.71
CA LYS A 92 -3.05 -13.56 -28.89
C LYS A 92 -1.97 -14.12 -29.78
N ALA A 93 -2.37 -14.52 -30.99
CA ALA A 93 -1.56 -15.32 -31.90
C ALA A 93 -1.02 -16.62 -31.24
N ARG A 94 0.28 -16.65 -30.90
CA ARG A 94 0.95 -17.79 -30.24
C ARG A 94 1.46 -17.47 -28.83
N ILE A 95 1.12 -16.30 -28.30
CA ILE A 95 1.59 -15.84 -26.99
C ILE A 95 0.43 -15.97 -25.99
N GLU A 96 0.72 -16.61 -24.86
CA GLU A 96 -0.22 -16.71 -23.74
C GLU A 96 -0.09 -15.49 -22.84
N TYR A 97 -1.23 -14.90 -22.54
CA TYR A 97 -1.39 -13.78 -21.62
C TYR A 97 -2.21 -14.22 -20.42
N VAL A 98 -1.93 -13.60 -19.29
CA VAL A 98 -2.60 -13.83 -18.02
C VAL A 98 -3.01 -12.48 -17.43
N PHE A 99 -4.17 -12.47 -16.81
CA PHE A 99 -4.77 -11.32 -16.16
C PHE A 99 -5.29 -11.74 -14.79
N LEU A 100 -5.11 -10.90 -13.79
CA LEU A 100 -5.56 -11.14 -12.42
C LEU A 100 -7.00 -10.66 -12.26
N THR A 101 -7.89 -11.55 -11.83
CA THR A 101 -9.30 -11.19 -11.58
C THR A 101 -9.46 -10.54 -10.21
N GLU A 102 -10.64 -10.01 -9.91
CA GLU A 102 -10.99 -9.50 -8.58
C GLU A 102 -10.84 -10.58 -7.50
N GLN A 103 -11.35 -11.79 -7.76
CA GLN A 103 -11.14 -12.95 -6.90
C GLN A 103 -9.65 -13.24 -6.68
N GLY A 104 -8.82 -13.06 -7.72
CA GLY A 104 -7.38 -13.23 -7.58
C GLY A 104 -6.70 -12.18 -6.71
N LEU A 105 -7.23 -10.96 -6.63
CA LEU A 105 -6.77 -9.94 -5.70
C LEU A 105 -7.09 -10.33 -4.25
N GLU A 106 -8.25 -10.93 -3.99
CA GLU A 106 -8.63 -11.43 -2.67
C GLU A 106 -7.73 -12.58 -2.23
N VAL A 107 -7.47 -13.54 -3.12
CA VAL A 107 -6.55 -14.67 -2.86
C VAL A 107 -5.13 -14.16 -2.60
N LEU A 108 -4.68 -13.14 -3.34
CA LEU A 108 -3.39 -12.49 -3.10
C LEU A 108 -3.34 -11.79 -1.73
N ASP A 109 -4.39 -11.05 -1.37
CA ASP A 109 -4.49 -10.35 -0.09
C ASP A 109 -4.45 -11.32 1.10
N ALA A 110 -5.24 -12.39 1.04
CA ALA A 110 -5.25 -13.46 2.04
C ALA A 110 -3.88 -14.17 2.11
N GLY A 111 -3.27 -14.42 0.95
CA GLY A 111 -1.96 -15.05 0.84
C GLY A 111 -0.84 -14.23 1.48
N ILE A 112 -0.84 -12.91 1.31
CA ILE A 112 0.18 -12.01 1.91
C ILE A 112 -0.05 -11.81 3.41
N LYS A 113 -1.30 -11.80 3.86
CA LYS A 113 -1.66 -11.65 5.29
C LYS A 113 -1.47 -12.94 6.10
N SER A 114 -1.27 -14.08 5.44
CA SER A 114 -1.05 -15.35 6.11
C SER A 114 0.26 -15.36 6.88
N ALA A 115 0.23 -15.83 8.13
CA ALA A 115 1.43 -16.05 8.94
C ALA A 115 2.39 -17.10 8.31
N ASP A 116 1.86 -17.95 7.43
CA ASP A 116 2.64 -18.95 6.71
C ASP A 116 3.37 -18.37 5.48
N PHE A 117 3.11 -17.10 5.13
CA PHE A 117 3.80 -16.47 4.00
C PHE A 117 5.15 -15.90 4.44
N GLU A 118 6.21 -16.58 3.99
CA GLU A 118 7.59 -16.15 4.17
C GLU A 118 8.37 -16.28 2.86
N PHE A 119 9.44 -15.50 2.77
CA PHE A 119 10.44 -15.69 1.73
C PHE A 119 11.45 -16.74 2.19
N ASP A 120 11.82 -17.65 1.29
CA ASP A 120 12.79 -18.71 1.57
C ASP A 120 14.10 -18.12 2.11
N GLY A 121 14.45 -18.55 3.33
CA GLY A 121 15.33 -17.90 4.32
C GLY A 121 16.84 -17.86 3.99
N SER A 122 17.22 -17.78 2.71
CA SER A 122 18.63 -17.58 2.34
C SER A 122 18.86 -16.45 1.36
N LEU A 123 17.88 -16.04 0.54
CA LEU A 123 18.07 -14.95 -0.41
C LEU A 123 16.71 -14.36 -0.86
N VAL A 124 16.33 -13.21 -0.30
CA VAL A 124 15.16 -12.46 -0.78
C VAL A 124 15.61 -11.51 -1.88
N ARG A 125 14.99 -11.55 -3.06
CA ARG A 125 15.37 -10.65 -4.16
C ARG A 125 14.74 -9.28 -3.91
N ALA A 126 15.48 -8.21 -4.22
CA ALA A 126 14.98 -6.83 -4.07
C ALA A 126 13.63 -6.61 -4.77
N LYS A 127 13.38 -7.27 -5.90
CA LYS A 127 12.09 -7.21 -6.61
C LYS A 127 10.93 -7.87 -5.86
N ASP A 128 11.18 -8.93 -5.09
CA ASP A 128 10.16 -9.61 -4.29
C ASP A 128 9.73 -8.67 -3.14
N VAL A 129 10.71 -8.08 -2.43
CA VAL A 129 10.46 -7.08 -1.38
C VAL A 129 9.77 -5.84 -1.97
N LYS A 130 10.25 -5.33 -3.11
CA LYS A 130 9.65 -4.17 -3.78
C LYS A 130 8.19 -4.42 -4.15
N ALA A 131 7.86 -5.62 -4.64
CA ALA A 131 6.50 -5.99 -4.96
C ALA A 131 5.61 -6.01 -3.70
N VAL A 132 6.09 -6.57 -2.58
CA VAL A 132 5.36 -6.51 -1.30
C VAL A 132 5.19 -5.08 -0.82
N LEU A 133 6.24 -4.26 -0.88
CA LEU A 133 6.16 -2.84 -0.49
C LEU A 133 5.15 -2.08 -1.36
N ASN A 134 5.15 -2.32 -2.66
CA ASN A 134 4.16 -1.73 -3.57
C ASN A 134 2.75 -2.21 -3.22
N TRP A 135 2.59 -3.50 -2.92
CA TRP A 135 1.30 -4.06 -2.51
C TRP A 135 0.81 -3.40 -1.23
N ILE A 136 1.66 -3.30 -0.20
CA ILE A 136 1.34 -2.59 1.03
C ILE A 136 1.01 -1.14 0.75
N ARG A 137 1.75 -0.42 -0.10
CA ARG A 137 1.44 0.97 -0.46
C ARG A 137 0.07 1.08 -1.12
N GLU A 138 -0.21 0.30 -2.15
CA GLU A 138 -1.52 0.32 -2.82
C GLU A 138 -2.65 -0.07 -1.85
N ARG A 139 -2.44 -1.09 -1.01
CA ARG A 139 -3.42 -1.51 0.00
C ARG A 139 -3.51 -0.56 1.18
N SER A 140 -2.48 0.22 1.50
CA SER A 140 -2.52 1.30 2.49
C SER A 140 -3.18 2.54 1.91
N SER A 141 -3.00 2.82 0.62
CA SER A 141 -3.77 3.81 -0.13
C SER A 141 -5.24 3.41 -0.24
N VAL A 142 -5.56 2.12 -0.34
CA VAL A 142 -6.93 1.58 -0.30
C VAL A 142 -7.47 1.43 1.13
N ALA A 143 -6.62 1.19 2.13
CA ALA A 143 -6.99 1.12 3.55
C ALA A 143 -7.12 2.50 4.19
N LYS A 144 -6.61 3.58 3.58
CA LYS A 144 -6.94 4.98 3.91
C LYS A 144 -8.38 5.40 3.54
N VAL A 145 -9.25 4.44 3.25
CA VAL A 145 -10.73 4.60 3.33
C VAL A 145 -11.24 4.34 4.76
N VAL A 146 -10.38 3.90 5.70
CA VAL A 146 -10.71 3.77 7.13
C VAL A 146 -9.51 4.13 8.02
N ASP A 147 -9.56 5.36 8.55
CA ASP A 147 -8.87 5.90 9.73
C ASP A 147 -7.37 6.33 9.60
N PRO A 148 -7.02 7.62 9.82
CA PRO A 148 -5.68 8.17 9.59
C PRO A 148 -4.84 8.26 10.89
N GLY A 149 -3.61 7.75 10.85
CA GLY A 149 -2.64 7.99 11.92
C GLY A 149 -1.20 7.60 11.56
N ALA A 150 -0.30 8.59 11.58
CA ALA A 150 1.17 8.54 11.67
C ALA A 150 2.02 8.24 10.40
N ASP A 151 2.39 9.33 9.70
CA ASP A 151 3.76 9.82 9.37
C ASP A 151 4.83 8.82 8.86
N ALA A 152 5.63 9.05 7.80
CA ALA A 152 5.88 10.18 6.92
C ALA A 152 6.71 9.72 5.70
N GLU A 153 6.36 10.16 4.48
CA GLU A 153 7.33 10.72 3.52
C GLU A 153 6.60 11.42 2.36
N LYS A 154 7.09 12.62 2.04
CA LYS A 154 6.44 13.67 1.27
C LYS A 154 6.24 13.29 -0.20
N THR A 155 5.01 12.98 -0.62
CA THR A 155 4.48 13.34 -1.96
C THR A 155 2.96 13.06 -2.03
N GLY A 156 2.14 14.11 -1.99
CA GLY A 156 0.80 14.15 -2.60
C GLY A 156 -0.28 13.13 -2.17
N GLU A 157 -0.31 12.67 -0.92
CA GLU A 157 -1.25 11.62 -0.46
C GLU A 157 -2.59 12.09 0.16
N ASN A 158 -2.87 13.38 0.23
CA ASN A 158 -4.14 13.90 0.77
C ASN A 158 -4.95 14.65 -0.29
N ALA A 159 -4.99 14.16 -1.53
CA ALA A 159 -5.81 14.80 -2.56
C ALA A 159 -7.30 14.75 -2.16
N ILE A 160 -7.85 15.87 -1.70
CA ILE A 160 -9.26 16.04 -1.38
C ILE A 160 -10.02 16.02 -2.72
N ALA A 161 -10.61 14.88 -3.03
CA ALA A 161 -11.22 14.61 -4.32
C ALA A 161 -12.69 15.06 -4.44
N SER A 162 -13.31 15.52 -3.35
CA SER A 162 -14.72 15.92 -3.32
C SER A 162 -14.96 17.17 -2.46
N TYR A 163 -16.03 17.88 -2.77
CA TYR A 163 -16.49 19.05 -2.01
C TYR A 163 -16.85 18.69 -0.56
N GLU A 164 -17.54 17.56 -0.33
CA GLU A 164 -17.98 17.15 1.02
C GLU A 164 -16.79 16.85 1.94
N THR A 165 -15.75 16.21 1.40
CA THR A 165 -14.49 15.98 2.13
C THR A 165 -13.76 17.29 2.37
N PHE A 166 -13.76 18.19 1.38
CA PHE A 166 -13.18 19.52 1.54
C PHE A 166 -13.86 20.33 2.64
N GLU A 167 -15.19 20.37 2.63
CA GLU A 167 -16.00 21.08 3.63
C GLU A 167 -15.65 20.59 5.04
N SER A 168 -15.66 19.28 5.25
CA SER A 168 -15.34 18.67 6.55
C SER A 168 -13.93 19.01 7.00
N VAL A 169 -12.94 18.87 6.11
CA VAL A 169 -11.53 19.16 6.42
C VAL A 169 -11.30 20.65 6.69
N VAL A 170 -11.91 21.53 5.91
CA VAL A 170 -11.81 22.98 6.10
C VAL A 170 -12.41 23.39 7.45
N LEU A 171 -13.56 22.83 7.82
CA LEU A 171 -14.20 23.13 9.10
C LEU A 171 -13.36 22.62 10.29
N GLU A 172 -12.79 21.43 10.18
CA GLU A 172 -11.87 20.90 11.21
C GLU A 172 -10.63 21.78 11.36
N VAL A 173 -9.99 22.14 10.24
CA VAL A 173 -8.83 23.03 10.22
C VAL A 173 -9.20 24.41 10.77
N TYR A 174 -10.36 24.92 10.41
CA TYR A 174 -10.88 26.19 10.91
C TYR A 174 -11.04 26.16 12.43
N ASP A 175 -11.73 25.14 12.97
CA ASP A 175 -11.99 25.01 14.41
C ASP A 175 -10.69 24.88 15.20
N LYS A 176 -9.75 24.06 14.69
CA LYS A 176 -8.41 23.90 15.25
C LYS A 176 -7.65 25.24 15.29
N LEU A 177 -7.57 25.95 14.17
CA LEU A 177 -6.87 27.23 14.10
C LEU A 177 -7.51 28.29 15.00
N ASN A 178 -8.84 28.32 15.07
CA ASN A 178 -9.57 29.23 15.92
C ASN A 178 -9.26 28.98 17.40
N GLN A 179 -9.22 27.71 17.81
CA GLN A 179 -8.88 27.32 19.18
C GLN A 179 -7.40 27.57 19.51
N ASP A 180 -6.47 27.16 18.62
CA ASP A 180 -5.02 27.24 18.87
C ASP A 180 -4.52 28.68 18.97
N TYR A 181 -5.13 29.59 18.20
CA TYR A 181 -4.74 30.99 18.13
C TYR A 181 -5.74 31.97 18.77
N ASN A 182 -6.83 31.47 19.38
CA ASN A 182 -7.92 32.27 19.96
C ASN A 182 -8.41 33.37 19.02
N LEU A 183 -8.87 32.97 17.82
CA LEU A 183 -9.17 33.90 16.72
C LEU A 183 -10.61 34.46 16.73
N ASP A 184 -11.40 34.20 17.77
CA ASP A 184 -12.77 34.70 17.95
C ASP A 184 -13.67 34.47 16.73
N ASP A 185 -13.61 33.25 16.18
CA ASP A 185 -14.32 32.81 14.98
C ASP A 185 -13.96 33.63 13.72
N LEU A 186 -12.79 34.28 13.69
CA LEU A 186 -12.31 35.03 12.53
C LEU A 186 -10.94 34.51 12.08
N VAL A 187 -10.95 33.45 11.28
CA VAL A 187 -9.74 32.72 10.90
C VAL A 187 -9.18 33.26 9.57
N PRO A 188 -7.87 33.59 9.49
CA PRO A 188 -7.25 33.98 8.24
C PRO A 188 -7.24 32.83 7.21
N ILE A 189 -7.73 33.11 6.00
CA ILE A 189 -7.87 32.11 4.91
C ILE A 189 -6.51 31.53 4.51
N TYR A 190 -5.45 32.34 4.49
CA TYR A 190 -4.11 31.86 4.15
C TYR A 190 -3.60 30.79 5.12
N ARG A 191 -4.01 30.82 6.40
CA ARG A 191 -3.63 29.80 7.39
C ARG A 191 -4.35 28.49 7.12
N ILE A 192 -5.65 28.56 6.83
CA ILE A 192 -6.46 27.41 6.43
C ILE A 192 -5.84 26.75 5.20
N ARG A 193 -5.51 27.54 4.18
CA ARG A 193 -4.90 27.05 2.94
C ARG A 193 -3.52 26.44 3.15
N ARG A 194 -2.68 27.02 4.01
CA ARG A 194 -1.35 26.47 4.32
C ARG A 194 -1.43 25.17 5.11
N GLU A 195 -2.38 25.06 6.02
CA GLU A 195 -2.62 23.83 6.80
C GLU A 195 -3.15 22.71 5.88
N ILE A 196 -4.04 23.03 4.94
CA ILE A 196 -4.53 22.08 3.93
C ILE A 196 -3.43 21.74 2.90
N GLY A 197 -2.58 22.70 2.56
CA GLY A 197 -1.42 22.52 1.70
C GLY A 197 -1.79 22.05 0.28
N ASP A 198 -1.00 21.12 -0.27
CA ASP A 198 -1.18 20.56 -1.61
C ASP A 198 -2.29 19.50 -1.70
N SER A 199 -3.08 19.34 -0.64
CA SER A 199 -4.23 18.44 -0.58
C SER A 199 -5.33 18.83 -1.59
N VAL A 200 -5.37 20.09 -2.01
CA VAL A 200 -6.29 20.56 -3.05
C VAL A 200 -5.59 21.62 -3.90
N SER A 201 -5.91 21.64 -5.21
CA SER A 201 -5.33 22.65 -6.08
C SER A 201 -5.79 24.06 -5.69
N ARG A 202 -4.98 25.08 -5.97
CA ARG A 202 -5.30 26.49 -5.65
C ARG A 202 -6.65 26.94 -6.23
N SER A 203 -6.97 26.54 -7.47
CA SER A 203 -8.26 26.89 -8.11
C SER A 203 -9.43 26.23 -7.38
N GLN A 204 -9.28 24.94 -7.08
CA GLN A 204 -10.31 24.13 -6.45
C GLN A 204 -10.56 24.54 -4.99
N PHE A 205 -9.51 24.93 -4.27
CA PHE A 205 -9.64 25.55 -2.94
C PHE A 205 -10.53 26.79 -3.00
N ASN A 206 -10.24 27.68 -3.95
CA ASN A 206 -10.96 28.95 -4.10
C ASN A 206 -12.42 28.70 -4.48
N GLU A 207 -12.68 27.83 -5.47
CA GLU A 207 -14.02 27.48 -5.92
C GLU A 207 -14.86 26.90 -4.77
N TRP A 208 -14.32 25.93 -4.03
CA TRP A 208 -15.05 25.27 -2.97
C TRP A 208 -15.24 26.14 -1.73
N LEU A 209 -14.28 27.01 -1.38
CA LEU A 209 -14.47 27.96 -0.27
C LEU A 209 -15.52 29.02 -0.63
N LEU A 210 -15.61 29.44 -1.89
CA LEU A 210 -16.70 30.30 -2.37
C LEU A 210 -18.05 29.58 -2.36
N GLU A 211 -18.07 28.28 -2.68
CA GLU A 211 -19.28 27.46 -2.57
C GLU A 211 -19.74 27.30 -1.11
N MET A 212 -18.83 27.14 -0.14
CA MET A 212 -19.18 27.16 1.29
C MET A 212 -19.81 28.49 1.72
N GLN A 213 -19.38 29.62 1.14
CA GLN A 213 -20.04 30.90 1.36
C GLN A 213 -21.42 30.97 0.72
N ALA A 214 -21.58 30.44 -0.50
CA ALA A 214 -22.88 30.39 -1.18
C ALA A 214 -23.90 29.50 -0.45
N LYS A 215 -23.43 28.55 0.37
CA LYS A 215 -24.26 27.67 1.21
C LYS A 215 -24.44 28.18 2.65
N ASP A 216 -24.05 29.43 2.93
CA ASP A 216 -24.14 30.05 4.26
C ASP A 216 -23.38 29.28 5.37
N ILE A 217 -22.30 28.57 5.02
CA ILE A 217 -21.45 27.85 6.00
C ILE A 217 -20.37 28.77 6.56
N LEU A 218 -19.74 29.57 5.68
CA LEU A 218 -18.70 30.53 6.02
C LEU A 218 -18.99 31.88 5.38
N GLN A 219 -18.87 32.97 6.12
CA GLN A 219 -18.82 34.31 5.59
C GLN A 219 -17.36 34.72 5.32
N LEU A 220 -17.02 34.98 4.05
CA LEU A 220 -15.69 35.46 3.70
C LEU A 220 -15.64 36.99 3.78
N GLN A 221 -14.71 37.50 4.59
CA GLN A 221 -14.59 38.92 4.89
C GLN A 221 -13.27 39.48 4.34
N GLY A 222 -13.35 40.72 3.84
CA GLY A 222 -12.15 41.50 3.51
C GLY A 222 -11.51 42.07 4.77
N GLY A 223 -10.24 42.42 4.69
CA GLY A 223 -9.50 43.04 5.79
C GLY A 223 -8.02 43.13 5.49
N SER A 224 -7.30 43.92 6.27
CA SER A 224 -5.84 43.98 6.19
C SER A 224 -5.23 42.81 6.95
N LEU A 225 -4.28 42.12 6.33
CA LEU A 225 -3.42 41.18 7.03
C LEU A 225 -2.37 41.96 7.83
N PRO A 226 -2.01 41.53 9.06
CA PRO A 226 -1.13 42.29 9.95
C PRO A 226 0.20 42.70 9.30
N ASP A 227 0.78 41.82 8.49
CA ASP A 227 2.14 41.97 7.97
C ASP A 227 2.19 42.30 6.46
N SER A 228 1.02 42.36 5.77
CA SER A 228 0.90 42.62 4.33
C SER A 228 1.89 41.84 3.43
N ASP A 229 2.27 40.65 3.88
CA ASP A 229 3.19 39.76 3.15
C ASP A 229 2.52 39.33 1.82
N PRO A 230 3.16 39.60 0.66
CA PRO A 230 2.62 39.23 -0.66
C PRO A 230 2.23 37.76 -0.76
N SER A 231 2.96 36.86 -0.09
CA SER A 231 2.65 35.42 -0.11
C SER A 231 1.32 35.10 0.59
N GLN A 232 0.94 35.86 1.62
CA GLN A 232 -0.32 35.66 2.34
C GLN A 232 -1.51 36.22 1.53
N ILE A 233 -1.26 37.27 0.73
CA ILE A 233 -2.24 37.82 -0.21
C ILE A 233 -2.52 36.81 -1.34
N GLU A 234 -1.49 36.17 -1.89
CA GLU A 234 -1.67 35.10 -2.90
C GLU A 234 -2.39 33.86 -2.36
N ASP A 235 -2.21 33.59 -1.07
CA ASP A 235 -2.87 32.48 -0.37
C ASP A 235 -4.32 32.82 0.06
N SER A 236 -4.75 34.08 -0.09
CA SER A 236 -6.12 34.55 0.16
C SER A 236 -7.04 34.40 -1.08
N ILE A 237 -8.33 34.75 -0.96
CA ILE A 237 -9.30 34.62 -2.07
C ILE A 237 -9.62 35.97 -2.70
N THR A 238 -9.48 36.05 -4.02
CA THR A 238 -9.93 37.19 -4.82
C THR A 238 -11.23 36.85 -5.53
N THR A 239 -12.23 37.72 -5.40
CA THR A 239 -13.52 37.57 -6.09
C THR A 239 -13.59 38.48 -7.32
N GLU A 240 -14.41 38.13 -8.31
CA GLU A 240 -14.63 38.94 -9.53
C GLU A 240 -15.16 40.34 -9.22
N LEU A 241 -15.83 40.51 -8.08
CA LEU A 241 -16.31 41.80 -7.57
C LEU A 241 -15.21 42.61 -6.84
N SER A 242 -13.94 42.29 -7.09
CA SER A 242 -12.75 43.07 -6.73
C SER A 242 -12.49 43.24 -5.22
N GLY A 243 -12.97 42.30 -4.40
CA GLY A 243 -12.69 42.28 -2.98
C GLY A 243 -11.77 41.12 -2.61
N LEU A 244 -10.55 41.43 -2.14
CA LEU A 244 -9.72 40.46 -1.45
C LEU A 244 -10.45 40.01 -0.17
N ARG A 245 -10.59 38.70 0.01
CA ARG A 245 -11.11 38.07 1.20
C ARG A 245 -9.95 37.42 1.93
N CYS A 246 -9.67 37.95 3.12
CA CYS A 246 -8.52 37.54 3.93
C CYS A 246 -8.95 36.64 5.09
N TYR A 247 -10.22 36.72 5.50
CA TYR A 247 -10.74 36.04 6.68
C TYR A 247 -12.00 35.24 6.35
N ALA A 248 -12.16 34.10 7.02
CA ALA A 248 -13.39 33.33 7.05
C ALA A 248 -14.00 33.44 8.45
N LYS A 249 -15.32 33.62 8.50
CA LYS A 249 -16.11 33.60 9.73
C LYS A 249 -17.18 32.53 9.62
N ARG A 250 -17.32 31.67 10.63
CA ARG A 250 -18.39 30.67 10.66
C ARG A 250 -19.74 31.33 10.98
N LEU A 251 -20.79 30.92 10.28
CA LEU A 251 -22.15 31.45 10.40
C LEU A 251 -23.03 30.60 11.33
#